data_AF-A0A5C6E2Y9-F1
#
_entry.id   AF-A0A5C6E2Y9-F1
#
_cell.length_a   1.000
_cell.length_b   1.000
_cell.length_c   1.000
_cell.angle_alpha   90.00
_cell.angle_beta   90.00
_cell.angle_gamma   90.00
#
_symmetry.space_group_name_H-M   'P 1'
#
loop_
_entity.id
_entity.type
_entity.pdbx_description
1 polymer ?
#
loop_
_entity_poly.entity_id
_entity_poly.type
_entity_poly.pdbx_seq_one_letter_code
_entity_poly.pdbx_strand_id
1 'polypeptide(L)'
;MFQLVLNFKFDCLRVVHLGFDTDYWFGWLGPTGSVLAATVLILVCLLAWASNLITLPGNWISVAAMALYAWLGPSEGRLAIGMTTLLIAFFFSLLGEIVEFVAGAYGAKRAGASRRSTIFAMIGSMAGALTGAFVGIPIPVVGSILAAILFGGIGATAGAIYGEWTDGKPWKESWSIGQAAFWGRTFGTLGKFAAGFLVVLTAIVAVLL
;
A
#
# COMPACT_ATOMS: atom_id res chain seq x y z
N MET A 1 14.64 32.31 10.07
CA MET A 1 14.54 30.86 10.34
C MET A 1 13.74 30.12 9.25
N PHE A 2 12.55 30.60 8.87
CA PHE A 2 11.74 29.99 7.79
C PHE A 2 12.42 29.97 6.41
N GLN A 3 13.10 31.06 6.04
CA GLN A 3 13.90 31.16 4.80
C GLN A 3 15.14 30.25 4.80
N LEU A 4 15.68 29.91 5.97
CA LEU A 4 16.88 29.09 6.10
C LEU A 4 16.55 27.60 5.90
N VAL A 5 15.35 27.18 6.32
CA VAL A 5 14.82 25.83 6.07
C VAL A 5 14.42 25.64 4.61
N LEU A 6 13.88 26.67 3.96
CA LEU A 6 13.60 26.67 2.51
C LEU A 6 14.89 26.55 1.69
N ASN A 7 15.91 27.36 2.00
CA ASN A 7 17.22 27.25 1.35
C ASN A 7 17.88 25.87 1.57
N PHE A 8 17.76 25.29 2.77
CA PHE A 8 18.29 23.94 3.03
C PHE A 8 17.55 22.84 2.22
N LYS A 9 16.27 23.06 1.92
CA LYS A 9 15.43 22.16 1.10
C LYS A 9 15.80 22.21 -0.38
N PHE A 10 16.20 23.39 -0.88
CA PHE A 10 16.69 23.58 -2.24
C PHE A 10 18.16 23.13 -2.41
N ASP A 11 19.03 23.33 -1.42
CA ASP A 11 20.44 22.93 -1.53
C ASP A 11 20.66 21.42 -1.47
N CYS A 12 19.85 20.67 -0.70
CA CYS A 12 19.96 19.21 -0.68
C CYS A 12 19.49 18.55 -2.00
N LEU A 13 18.64 19.24 -2.77
CA LEU A 13 18.20 18.82 -4.11
C LEU A 13 19.23 19.13 -5.21
N ARG A 14 20.14 20.09 -5.01
CA ARG A 14 21.20 20.44 -5.99
C ARG A 14 22.34 19.42 -6.07
N VAL A 15 22.56 18.59 -5.05
CA VAL A 15 23.72 17.68 -5.01
C VAL A 15 23.52 16.45 -5.92
N VAL A 16 22.30 16.18 -6.40
CA VAL A 16 21.98 15.07 -7.32
C VAL A 16 21.55 15.62 -8.69
N HIS A 17 22.26 16.61 -9.22
CA HIS A 17 22.16 16.97 -10.64
C HIS A 17 22.91 15.95 -11.51
N LEU A 18 22.32 14.76 -11.70
CA LEU A 18 22.28 14.25 -13.06
C LEU A 18 21.26 15.15 -13.76
N GLY A 19 21.74 16.12 -14.54
CA GLY A 19 20.92 17.11 -15.23
C GLY A 19 19.95 16.43 -16.20
N PHE A 20 18.79 16.04 -15.70
CA PHE A 20 17.66 15.70 -16.52
C PHE A 20 16.93 17.00 -16.80
N ASP A 21 17.13 17.51 -18.02
CA ASP A 21 16.61 18.78 -18.48
C ASP A 21 15.09 18.63 -18.72
N THR A 22 14.29 18.80 -17.66
CA THR A 22 12.83 18.61 -17.66
C THR A 22 12.14 19.46 -18.72
N ASP A 23 12.68 20.65 -18.99
CA ASP A 23 12.17 21.55 -20.02
C ASP A 23 12.41 21.04 -21.45
N TYR A 24 13.40 20.16 -21.67
CA TYR A 24 13.63 19.54 -22.98
C TYR A 24 12.76 18.29 -23.22
N TRP A 25 12.57 17.47 -22.18
CA TRP A 25 11.77 16.23 -22.30
C TRP A 25 10.27 16.48 -22.13
N PHE A 26 9.89 17.53 -21.39
CA PHE A 26 8.50 17.85 -21.06
C PHE A 26 8.10 19.29 -21.41
N GLY A 27 8.98 20.11 -21.99
CA GLY A 27 8.61 21.45 -22.48
C GLY A 27 7.53 21.44 -23.55
N TRP A 28 7.34 20.33 -24.26
CA TRP A 28 6.22 20.14 -25.18
C TRP A 28 4.88 19.83 -24.50
N LEU A 29 4.87 19.49 -23.21
CA LEU A 29 3.64 19.03 -22.55
C LEU A 29 2.64 20.16 -22.33
N GLY A 30 3.10 21.42 -22.29
CA GLY A 30 2.24 22.55 -22.01
C GLY A 30 1.39 22.35 -20.74
N PRO A 31 0.34 23.16 -20.54
CA PRO A 31 -0.60 22.98 -19.43
C PRO A 31 -1.33 21.62 -19.46
N THR A 32 -1.53 21.06 -20.65
CA THR A 32 -2.32 19.84 -20.84
C THR A 32 -1.56 18.59 -20.35
N GLY A 33 -0.26 18.51 -20.60
CA GLY A 33 0.52 17.33 -20.26
C GLY A 33 0.91 17.24 -18.79
N SER A 34 1.02 18.36 -18.07
CA SER A 34 1.17 18.34 -16.61
C SER A 34 -0.11 17.83 -15.91
N VAL A 35 -1.28 18.19 -16.43
CA VAL A 35 -2.58 17.65 -15.99
C VAL A 35 -2.70 16.16 -16.29
N LEU A 36 -2.26 15.71 -17.48
CA LEU A 36 -2.22 14.29 -17.81
C LEU A 36 -1.29 13.52 -16.85
N ALA A 37 -0.08 14.03 -16.58
CA ALA A 37 0.86 13.40 -15.66
C ALA A 37 0.29 13.30 -14.23
N ALA A 38 -0.37 14.36 -13.74
CA ALA A 38 -1.04 14.33 -12.44
C ALA A 38 -2.19 13.31 -12.42
N THR A 39 -2.96 13.22 -13.51
CA THR A 39 -4.05 12.24 -13.65
C THR A 39 -3.51 10.81 -13.61
N VAL A 40 -2.42 10.54 -14.34
CA VAL A 40 -1.74 9.24 -14.33
C VAL A 40 -1.21 8.92 -12.94
N LEU A 41 -0.61 9.89 -12.23
CA LEU A 41 -0.16 9.69 -10.85
C LEU A 41 -1.31 9.23 -9.96
N ILE A 42 -2.45 9.92 -9.98
CA ILE A 42 -3.60 9.56 -9.14
C ILE A 42 -4.14 8.16 -9.50
N LEU A 43 -4.20 7.82 -10.78
CA LEU A 43 -4.60 6.48 -11.23
C LEU A 43 -3.63 5.40 -10.72
N VAL A 44 -2.32 5.65 -10.78
CA VAL A 44 -1.31 4.74 -10.24
C VAL A 44 -1.47 4.58 -8.73
N CYS A 45 -1.67 5.67 -7.98
CA CYS A 45 -1.92 5.61 -6.54
C CYS A 45 -3.20 4.83 -6.19
N LEU A 46 -4.28 4.99 -6.97
CA LEU A 46 -5.53 4.24 -6.77
C LEU A 46 -5.37 2.75 -7.04
N LEU A 47 -4.70 2.38 -8.14
CA LEU A 47 -4.41 0.98 -8.47
C LEU A 47 -3.48 0.34 -7.44
N ALA A 48 -2.45 1.07 -7.03
CA ALA A 48 -1.54 0.66 -5.99
C ALA A 48 -2.28 0.48 -4.65
N TRP A 49 -3.16 1.40 -4.28
CA TRP A 49 -4.00 1.28 -3.09
C TRP A 49 -4.92 0.04 -3.14
N ALA A 50 -5.59 -0.21 -4.26
CA ALA A 50 -6.42 -1.40 -4.46
C ALA A 50 -5.60 -2.70 -4.35
N SER A 51 -4.35 -2.69 -4.82
CA SER A 51 -3.46 -3.85 -4.74
C SER A 51 -3.15 -4.32 -3.31
N ASN A 52 -3.32 -3.45 -2.29
CA ASN A 52 -3.16 -3.85 -0.89
C ASN A 52 -4.14 -4.96 -0.47
N LEU A 53 -5.31 -5.05 -1.12
CA LEU A 53 -6.31 -6.09 -0.85
C LEU A 53 -5.78 -7.50 -1.14
N ILE A 54 -4.81 -7.63 -2.05
CA ILE A 54 -4.17 -8.90 -2.43
C ILE A 54 -2.75 -9.04 -1.84
N THR A 55 -2.47 -8.35 -0.72
CA THR A 55 -1.21 -8.46 0.03
C THR A 55 0.01 -7.80 -0.63
N LEU A 56 -0.19 -6.98 -1.68
CA LEU A 56 0.92 -6.26 -2.29
C LEU A 56 1.33 -5.02 -1.46
N PRO A 57 2.60 -4.57 -1.57
CA PRO A 57 3.09 -3.35 -0.91
C PRO A 57 2.62 -2.08 -1.65
N GLY A 58 1.30 -1.94 -1.83
CA GLY A 58 0.69 -0.89 -2.64
C GLY A 58 0.98 0.53 -2.17
N ASN A 59 1.07 0.72 -0.85
CA ASN A 59 1.38 2.04 -0.29
C ASN A 59 2.80 2.49 -0.67
N TRP A 60 3.77 1.57 -0.71
CA TRP A 60 5.13 1.86 -1.17
C TRP A 60 5.18 2.21 -2.66
N ILE A 61 4.39 1.52 -3.48
CA ILE A 61 4.26 1.83 -4.91
C ILE A 61 3.72 3.26 -5.08
N SER A 62 2.74 3.66 -4.27
CA SER A 62 2.20 5.03 -4.29
C SER A 62 3.26 6.07 -3.92
N VAL A 63 4.02 5.84 -2.85
CA VAL A 63 5.10 6.75 -2.42
C VAL A 63 6.19 6.86 -3.50
N ALA A 64 6.58 5.73 -4.11
CA ALA A 64 7.55 5.72 -5.20
C ALA A 64 7.05 6.49 -6.44
N ALA A 65 5.78 6.31 -6.80
CA ALA A 65 5.16 7.04 -7.91
C ALA A 65 5.11 8.55 -7.63
N MET A 66 4.75 8.96 -6.40
CA MET A 66 4.76 10.36 -5.99
C MET A 66 6.18 10.95 -6.00
N ALA A 67 7.19 10.20 -5.55
CA ALA A 67 8.58 10.63 -5.57
C ALA A 67 9.09 10.79 -7.02
N LEU A 68 8.75 9.84 -7.89
CA LEU A 68 9.07 9.92 -9.32
C LEU A 68 8.39 11.13 -9.98
N TYR A 69 7.12 11.38 -9.65
CA TYR A 69 6.40 12.56 -10.13
C TYR A 69 7.02 13.86 -9.61
N ALA A 70 7.41 13.91 -8.33
CA ALA A 70 8.09 15.07 -7.77
C ALA A 70 9.47 15.33 -8.41
N TRP A 71 10.11 14.28 -8.94
CA TRP A 71 11.42 14.38 -9.59
C TRP A 71 11.33 14.74 -11.07
N LEU A 72 10.38 14.15 -11.81
CA LEU A 72 10.22 14.35 -13.26
C LEU A 72 9.19 15.41 -13.64
N GLY A 73 8.26 15.71 -12.73
CA GLY A 73 7.14 16.61 -12.96
C GLY A 73 7.48 18.08 -12.69
N PRO A 74 6.46 18.95 -12.67
CA PRO A 74 6.65 20.39 -12.46
C PRO A 74 7.31 20.67 -11.10
N SER A 75 8.35 21.52 -11.11
CA SER A 75 9.06 21.96 -9.90
C SER A 75 8.33 23.09 -9.17
N GLU A 76 7.52 23.88 -9.88
CA GLU A 76 6.73 24.98 -9.34
C GLU A 76 5.28 24.97 -9.86
N GLY A 77 4.39 25.64 -9.12
CA GLY A 77 2.97 25.75 -9.44
C GLY A 77 2.09 24.72 -8.72
N ARG A 78 0.77 24.80 -8.98
CA ARG A 78 -0.28 24.05 -8.27
C ARG A 78 -0.23 22.52 -8.46
N LEU A 79 0.48 22.04 -9.47
CA LEU A 79 0.66 20.61 -9.72
C LEU A 79 1.97 20.08 -9.14
N ALA A 80 2.83 20.93 -8.57
CA ALA A 80 4.12 20.52 -8.04
C ALA A 80 3.97 19.78 -6.71
N ILE A 81 4.56 18.58 -6.60
CA ILE A 81 4.58 17.82 -5.35
C ILE A 81 5.85 18.16 -4.57
N GLY A 82 5.67 18.83 -3.43
CA GLY A 82 6.77 19.14 -2.52
C GLY A 82 7.17 17.98 -1.61
N MET A 83 8.38 18.04 -1.06
CA MET A 83 8.92 17.05 -0.11
C MET A 83 8.04 16.86 1.15
N THR A 84 7.29 17.90 1.58
CA THR A 84 6.39 17.76 2.74
C THR A 84 5.30 16.73 2.47
N THR A 85 4.70 16.77 1.27
CA THR A 85 3.71 15.80 0.81
C THR A 85 4.30 14.39 0.77
N LEU A 86 5.53 14.24 0.24
CA LEU A 86 6.22 12.95 0.20
C LEU A 86 6.46 12.38 1.60
N LEU A 87 6.87 13.22 2.56
CA LEU A 87 7.08 12.78 3.95
C LEU A 87 5.78 12.35 4.63
N ILE A 88 4.67 13.05 4.38
CA ILE A 88 3.34 12.67 4.90
C ILE A 88 2.89 11.34 4.29
N ALA A 89 3.00 11.19 2.97
CA ALA A 89 2.67 9.95 2.27
C ALA A 89 3.54 8.77 2.75
N PHE A 90 4.85 9.00 2.90
CA PHE A 90 5.78 8.01 3.46
C PHE A 90 5.38 7.60 4.87
N PHE A 91 5.03 8.55 5.73
CA PHE A 91 4.61 8.26 7.10
C PHE A 91 3.35 7.40 7.16
N PHE A 92 2.31 7.75 6.39
CA PHE A 92 1.10 6.92 6.32
C PHE A 92 1.38 5.53 5.73
N SER A 93 2.21 5.45 4.68
CA SER A 93 2.63 4.17 4.10
C SER A 93 3.32 3.30 5.16
N LEU A 94 4.26 3.87 5.90
CA LEU A 94 4.99 3.18 6.96
C LEU A 94 4.06 2.71 8.08
N LEU A 95 3.13 3.55 8.53
CA LEU A 95 2.14 3.17 9.54
C LEU A 95 1.26 2.00 9.07
N GLY A 96 0.79 2.03 7.84
CA GLY A 96 -0.04 0.94 7.28
C GLY A 96 0.69 -0.39 7.27
N GLU A 97 1.96 -0.39 6.86
CA GLU A 97 2.81 -1.58 6.85
C GLU A 97 3.08 -2.09 8.26
N ILE A 98 3.41 -1.19 9.20
CA ILE A 98 3.58 -1.56 10.62
C ILE A 98 2.30 -2.22 11.17
N VAL A 99 1.12 -1.66 10.88
CA VAL A 99 -0.15 -2.23 11.33
C VAL A 99 -0.36 -3.63 10.76
N GLU A 100 -0.09 -3.85 9.46
CA GLU A 100 -0.19 -5.18 8.85
C GLU A 100 0.79 -6.18 9.45
N PHE A 101 2.05 -5.78 9.64
CA PHE A 101 3.08 -6.61 10.24
C PHE A 101 2.76 -6.96 11.70
N VAL A 102 2.32 -5.99 12.50
CA VAL A 102 1.98 -6.20 13.91
C VAL A 102 0.74 -7.08 14.03
N ALA A 103 -0.33 -6.81 13.27
CA ALA A 103 -1.55 -7.61 13.30
C ALA A 103 -1.29 -9.07 12.90
N GLY A 104 -0.51 -9.29 11.83
CA GLY A 104 -0.14 -10.64 11.37
C GLY A 104 0.81 -11.35 12.34
N ALA A 105 1.89 -10.70 12.76
CA ALA A 105 2.92 -11.33 13.58
C ALA A 105 2.45 -11.56 15.03
N TYR A 106 1.71 -10.62 15.63
CA TYR A 106 1.23 -10.75 17.00
C TYR A 106 0.21 -11.90 17.12
N GLY A 107 -0.74 -11.99 16.20
CA GLY A 107 -1.72 -13.08 16.15
C GLY A 107 -1.04 -14.45 15.95
N ALA A 108 -0.17 -14.56 14.95
CA ALA A 108 0.49 -15.82 14.62
C ALA A 108 1.43 -16.31 15.73
N LYS A 109 2.26 -15.43 16.31
CA LYS A 109 3.20 -15.81 17.39
C LYS A 109 2.47 -16.23 18.66
N ARG A 110 1.42 -15.52 19.07
CA ARG A 110 0.66 -15.85 20.28
C ARG A 110 -0.04 -17.20 20.18
N ALA A 111 -0.47 -17.58 18.97
CA ALA A 111 -1.10 -18.87 18.72
C ALA A 111 -0.12 -20.03 18.54
N GLY A 112 1.20 -19.79 18.51
CA GLY A 112 2.20 -20.85 18.30
C GLY A 112 2.32 -21.29 16.83
N ALA A 113 2.04 -20.38 15.88
CA ALA A 113 2.12 -20.67 14.45
C ALA A 113 3.55 -21.05 14.03
N SER A 114 3.67 -22.13 13.25
CA SER A 114 4.90 -22.56 12.61
C SER A 114 5.28 -21.62 11.46
N ARG A 115 6.55 -21.68 11.06
CA ARG A 115 7.03 -20.91 9.89
C ARG A 115 6.31 -21.34 8.61
N ARG A 116 6.01 -22.64 8.47
CA ARG A 116 5.25 -23.18 7.33
C ARG A 116 3.82 -22.67 7.33
N SER A 117 3.15 -22.70 8.48
CA SER A 117 1.81 -22.14 8.65
C SER A 117 1.74 -20.67 8.24
N THR A 118 2.73 -19.86 8.64
CA THR A 118 2.79 -18.45 8.24
C THR A 118 2.88 -18.28 6.71
N ILE A 119 3.70 -19.08 6.03
CA ILE A 119 3.86 -19.02 4.57
C ILE A 119 2.58 -19.44 3.86
N PHE A 120 1.98 -20.58 4.25
CA PHE A 120 0.75 -21.04 3.64
C PHE A 120 -0.43 -20.10 3.93
N ALA A 121 -0.47 -19.46 5.10
CA ALA A 121 -1.46 -18.43 5.40
C ALA A 121 -1.34 -17.22 4.46
N MET A 122 -0.12 -16.78 4.13
CA MET A 122 0.08 -15.70 3.15
C MET A 122 -0.41 -16.11 1.76
N ILE A 123 -0.02 -17.28 1.27
CA ILE A 123 -0.43 -17.80 -0.05
C ILE A 123 -1.94 -17.97 -0.11
N GLY A 124 -2.52 -18.61 0.91
CA GLY A 124 -3.95 -18.80 1.04
C GLY A 124 -4.68 -17.47 1.09
N SER A 125 -4.17 -16.47 1.81
CA SER A 125 -4.75 -15.13 1.84
C SER A 125 -4.76 -14.46 0.48
N MET A 126 -3.69 -14.59 -0.31
CA MET A 126 -3.64 -14.01 -1.65
C MET A 126 -4.66 -14.67 -2.57
N ALA A 127 -4.71 -16.01 -2.58
CA ALA A 127 -5.66 -16.76 -3.39
C ALA A 127 -7.12 -16.48 -2.98
N GLY A 128 -7.36 -16.42 -1.67
CA GLY A 128 -8.63 -16.06 -1.08
C GLY A 128 -9.05 -14.64 -1.47
N ALA A 129 -8.18 -13.64 -1.29
CA ALA A 129 -8.50 -12.26 -1.62
C ALA A 129 -8.80 -12.06 -3.10
N LEU A 130 -8.04 -12.70 -3.99
CA LEU A 130 -8.31 -12.70 -5.43
C LEU A 130 -9.69 -13.31 -5.72
N THR A 131 -9.98 -14.48 -5.15
CA THR A 131 -11.28 -15.14 -5.31
C THR A 131 -12.41 -14.26 -4.79
N GLY A 132 -12.24 -13.65 -3.62
CA GLY A 132 -13.21 -12.75 -3.01
C GLY A 132 -13.50 -11.51 -3.87
N ALA A 133 -12.48 -10.93 -4.49
CA ALA A 133 -12.65 -9.79 -5.39
C ALA A 133 -13.60 -10.11 -6.56
N PHE A 134 -13.52 -11.33 -7.12
CA PHE A 134 -14.43 -11.80 -8.18
C PHE A 134 -15.82 -12.19 -7.64
N VAL A 135 -15.90 -12.75 -6.44
CA VAL A 135 -17.20 -13.13 -5.84
C VAL A 135 -18.02 -11.90 -5.42
N GLY A 136 -17.36 -10.81 -5.02
CA GLY A 136 -18.01 -9.58 -4.55
C GLY A 136 -18.66 -8.70 -5.64
N ILE A 137 -18.61 -9.11 -6.91
CA ILE A 137 -19.16 -8.39 -8.07
C ILE A 137 -20.65 -7.99 -7.97
N PRO A 138 -21.56 -8.71 -7.27
CA PRO A 138 -22.96 -8.33 -7.20
C PRO A 138 -23.23 -6.94 -6.59
N ILE A 139 -22.31 -6.41 -5.76
CA ILE A 139 -22.35 -5.04 -5.23
C ILE A 139 -21.07 -4.31 -5.64
N PRO A 140 -21.13 -3.38 -6.62
CA PRO A 140 -19.93 -2.77 -7.18
C PRO A 140 -19.11 -2.05 -6.10
N VAL A 141 -17.79 -2.21 -6.18
CA VAL A 141 -16.75 -1.62 -5.30
C VAL A 141 -16.79 -2.12 -3.86
N VAL A 142 -17.85 -1.84 -3.10
CA VAL A 142 -17.92 -2.18 -1.66
C VAL A 142 -17.98 -3.69 -1.45
N GLY A 143 -18.77 -4.40 -2.27
CA GLY A 143 -18.87 -5.86 -2.22
C GLY A 143 -17.53 -6.53 -2.51
N SER A 144 -16.83 -6.10 -3.56
CA SER A 144 -15.51 -6.63 -3.93
C SER A 144 -14.44 -6.38 -2.86
N ILE A 145 -14.42 -5.19 -2.23
CA ILE A 145 -13.44 -4.89 -1.16
C ILE A 145 -13.69 -5.76 0.07
N LEU A 146 -14.94 -5.81 0.54
CA LEU A 146 -15.30 -6.63 1.71
C LEU A 146 -15.07 -8.12 1.45
N ALA A 147 -15.46 -8.60 0.27
CA ALA A 147 -15.25 -9.98 -0.13
C ALA A 147 -13.75 -10.32 -0.24
N ALA A 148 -12.92 -9.44 -0.82
CA ALA A 148 -11.47 -9.65 -0.87
C ALA A 148 -10.85 -9.77 0.53
N ILE A 149 -11.23 -8.90 1.48
CA ILE A 149 -10.71 -8.93 2.85
C ILE A 149 -11.17 -10.20 3.59
N LEU A 150 -12.46 -10.55 3.49
CA LEU A 150 -13.02 -11.71 4.19
C LEU A 150 -12.50 -13.03 3.61
N PHE A 151 -12.51 -13.17 2.29
CA PHE A 151 -11.96 -14.36 1.64
C PHE A 151 -10.44 -14.43 1.80
N GLY A 152 -9.75 -13.29 1.89
CA GLY A 152 -8.33 -13.25 2.29
C GLY A 152 -8.11 -13.82 3.69
N GLY A 153 -8.96 -13.46 4.67
CA GLY A 153 -8.93 -14.05 6.00
C GLY A 153 -9.23 -15.56 6.00
N ILE A 154 -10.24 -16.00 5.25
CA ILE A 154 -10.59 -17.43 5.10
C ILE A 154 -9.43 -18.20 4.46
N GLY A 155 -8.85 -17.65 3.40
CA GLY A 155 -7.67 -18.21 2.76
C GLY A 155 -6.47 -18.29 3.70
N ALA A 156 -6.25 -17.27 4.53
CA ALA A 156 -5.21 -17.30 5.57
C ALA A 156 -5.44 -18.41 6.58
N THR A 157 -6.69 -18.62 6.98
CA THR A 157 -7.10 -19.69 7.91
C THR A 157 -6.82 -21.07 7.32
N ALA A 158 -7.28 -21.31 6.09
CA ALA A 158 -7.10 -22.58 5.41
C ALA A 158 -5.61 -22.89 5.19
N GLY A 159 -4.84 -21.88 4.76
CA GLY A 159 -3.39 -22.00 4.59
C GLY A 159 -2.67 -22.29 5.91
N ALA A 160 -3.00 -21.57 6.99
CA ALA A 160 -2.41 -21.81 8.30
C ALA A 160 -2.68 -23.23 8.80
N ILE A 161 -3.95 -23.67 8.75
CA ILE A 161 -4.34 -25.03 9.17
C ILE A 161 -3.61 -26.09 8.35
N TYR A 162 -3.52 -25.90 7.03
CA TYR A 162 -2.78 -26.81 6.14
C TYR A 162 -1.29 -26.89 6.51
N GLY A 163 -0.66 -25.76 6.82
CA GLY A 163 0.74 -25.72 7.26
C GLY A 163 0.96 -26.44 8.60
N GLU A 164 0.05 -26.30 9.56
CA GLU A 164 0.17 -26.98 10.86
C GLU A 164 -0.14 -28.49 10.76
N TRP A 165 -1.14 -28.86 9.95
CA TRP A 165 -1.51 -30.26 9.75
C TRP A 165 -0.39 -31.05 9.08
N THR A 166 0.29 -30.46 8.10
CA THR A 166 1.47 -31.07 7.46
C THR A 166 2.69 -31.16 8.38
N ASP A 167 2.72 -30.39 9.47
CA ASP A 167 3.70 -30.48 10.56
C ASP A 167 3.28 -31.47 11.68
N GLY A 168 2.14 -32.17 11.52
CA GLY A 168 1.67 -33.21 12.44
C GLY A 168 0.96 -32.69 13.69
N LYS A 169 0.60 -31.41 13.73
CA LYS A 169 -0.08 -30.82 14.89
C LYS A 169 -1.53 -31.31 15.02
N PRO A 170 -2.05 -31.43 16.25
CA PRO A 170 -3.42 -31.86 16.49
C PRO A 170 -4.42 -30.82 15.96
N TRP A 171 -5.54 -31.30 15.41
CA TRP A 171 -6.57 -30.47 14.77
C TRP A 171 -7.03 -29.27 15.61
N LYS A 172 -7.19 -29.48 16.93
CA LYS A 172 -7.61 -28.42 17.87
C LYS A 172 -6.62 -27.27 17.95
N GLU A 173 -5.31 -27.55 17.88
CA GLU A 173 -4.27 -26.53 17.89
C GLU A 173 -4.22 -25.80 16.55
N SER A 174 -4.27 -26.54 15.43
CA SER A 174 -4.29 -25.96 14.08
C SER A 174 -5.46 -25.00 13.87
N TRP A 175 -6.64 -25.32 14.42
CA TRP A 175 -7.81 -24.44 14.34
C TRP A 175 -7.59 -23.10 15.06
N SER A 176 -7.01 -23.14 16.26
CA SER A 176 -6.67 -21.93 17.03
C SER A 176 -5.67 -21.05 16.27
N ILE A 177 -4.67 -21.66 15.61
CA ILE A 177 -3.70 -20.97 14.77
C ILE A 177 -4.38 -20.36 13.53
N GLY A 178 -5.29 -21.09 12.90
CA GLY A 178 -6.09 -20.60 11.79
C GLY A 178 -6.94 -19.38 12.15
N GLN A 179 -7.62 -19.38 13.28
CA GLN A 179 -8.41 -18.23 13.75
C GLN A 179 -7.54 -17.00 14.03
N ALA A 180 -6.35 -17.20 14.57
CA ALA A 180 -5.39 -16.11 14.76
C ALA A 180 -4.89 -15.54 13.43
N ALA A 181 -4.64 -16.42 12.43
CA ALA A 181 -4.29 -16.02 11.07
C ALA A 181 -5.41 -15.22 10.39
N PHE A 182 -6.68 -15.64 10.56
CA PHE A 182 -7.85 -14.90 10.06
C PHE A 182 -7.86 -13.46 10.54
N TRP A 183 -7.91 -13.26 11.86
CA TRP A 183 -8.07 -11.93 12.44
C TRP A 183 -6.82 -11.07 12.25
N GLY A 184 -5.63 -11.66 12.34
CA GLY A 184 -4.38 -10.98 12.05
C GLY A 184 -4.34 -10.46 10.62
N ARG A 185 -4.79 -11.27 9.65
CA ARG A 185 -4.87 -10.85 8.24
C ARG A 185 -5.94 -9.80 8.02
N THR A 186 -7.17 -10.04 8.47
CA THR A 186 -8.31 -9.14 8.25
C THR A 186 -8.06 -7.74 8.84
N PHE A 187 -7.67 -7.64 10.11
CA PHE A 187 -7.40 -6.33 10.72
C PHE A 187 -6.11 -5.69 10.20
N GLY A 188 -5.10 -6.48 9.87
CA GLY A 188 -3.86 -5.99 9.24
C GLY A 188 -4.14 -5.34 7.88
N THR A 189 -4.87 -6.04 7.00
CA THR A 189 -5.24 -5.53 5.68
C THR A 189 -6.16 -4.32 5.80
N LEU A 190 -7.14 -4.32 6.70
CA LEU A 190 -8.02 -3.16 6.93
C LEU A 190 -7.22 -1.92 7.35
N GLY A 191 -6.30 -2.07 8.32
CA GLY A 191 -5.46 -0.97 8.78
C GLY A 191 -4.54 -0.43 7.69
N LYS A 192 -3.88 -1.32 6.94
CA LYS A 192 -3.04 -0.95 5.79
C LYS A 192 -3.83 -0.27 4.68
N PHE A 193 -5.04 -0.75 4.41
CA PHE A 193 -5.93 -0.19 3.40
C PHE A 193 -6.41 1.22 3.80
N ALA A 194 -6.77 1.43 5.07
CA ALA A 194 -7.10 2.76 5.58
C ALA A 194 -5.92 3.74 5.51
N ALA A 195 -4.71 3.28 5.87
CA ALA A 195 -3.51 4.11 5.74
C ALA A 195 -3.19 4.45 4.27
N GLY A 196 -3.36 3.48 3.36
CA GLY A 196 -3.20 3.71 1.92
C GLY A 196 -4.21 4.70 1.35
N PHE A 197 -5.43 4.73 1.87
CA PHE A 197 -6.41 5.75 1.51
C PHE A 197 -5.93 7.16 1.88
N LEU A 198 -5.29 7.33 3.05
CA LEU A 198 -4.68 8.60 3.44
C LEU A 198 -3.51 9.01 2.53
N VAL A 199 -2.74 8.04 2.02
CA VAL A 199 -1.70 8.29 1.01
C VAL A 199 -2.31 8.83 -0.29
N VAL A 200 -3.38 8.21 -0.79
CA VAL A 200 -4.10 8.67 -1.99
C VAL A 200 -4.67 10.07 -1.77
N LEU A 201 -5.31 10.32 -0.62
CA LEU A 201 -5.81 11.66 -0.29
C LEU A 201 -4.69 12.70 -0.26
N THR A 202 -3.53 12.35 0.28
CA THR A 202 -2.35 13.23 0.31
C THR A 202 -1.90 13.57 -1.11
N ALA A 203 -1.87 12.60 -2.03
CA ALA A 203 -1.55 12.83 -3.44
C ALA A 203 -2.58 13.74 -4.13
N ILE A 204 -3.88 13.49 -3.92
CA ILE A 204 -4.97 14.29 -4.49
C ILE A 204 -4.90 15.74 -4.00
N VAL A 205 -4.75 15.94 -2.69
CA VAL A 205 -4.65 17.28 -2.09
C VAL A 205 -3.45 18.04 -2.65
N ALA A 206 -2.32 17.36 -2.83
CA ALA A 206 -1.09 18.00 -3.32
C ALA A 206 -1.17 18.47 -4.78
N VAL A 207 -1.97 17.81 -5.63
CA VAL A 207 -2.15 18.24 -7.03
C VAL A 207 -3.37 19.16 -7.22
N LEU A 208 -4.14 19.41 -6.16
CA LEU A 208 -5.34 20.27 -6.19
C LEU A 208 -5.18 21.59 -5.44
N LEU A 209 -4.17 21.75 -4.58
CA LEU A 209 -3.93 22.98 -3.81
C LEU A 209 -2.63 23.64 -4.26
#